data_AF-A0A966S498-F1
#
_entry.id   AF-A0A966S498-F1
#
_cell.length_a   1.000
_cell.length_b   1.000
_cell.length_c   1.000
_cell.angle_alpha   90.00
_cell.angle_beta   90.00
_cell.angle_gamma   90.00
#
_symmetry.space_group_name_H-M   'P 1'
#
loop_
_entity.id
_entity.type
_entity.pdbx_description
1 polymer ?
#
loop_
_entity_poly.entity_id
_entity_poly.type
_entity_poly.pdbx_seq_one_letter_code
_entity_poly.pdbx_strand_id
1 'polypeptide(L)'
;MNFRKQIGLVSFFMLVSISLFKASAQQGDYYTGEIGIGLGAAHYFGDLNSTTQLNRPKPAATLFYRKNWGQYIATRVGVSFAQIGYADRYNTHNEIQLKRNLSFNSNVWE
;
A
#
# COMPACT_ATOMS: atom_id res chain seq x y z
N MET A 1 -54.66 -43.88 6.46
CA MET A 1 -54.34 -42.44 6.32
C MET A 1 -54.75 -42.01 4.91
N ASN A 2 -55.56 -40.97 4.75
CA ASN A 2 -56.12 -40.60 3.44
C ASN A 2 -55.01 -40.19 2.44
N PHE A 3 -55.13 -40.59 1.18
CA PHE A 3 -54.17 -40.32 0.10
C PHE A 3 -53.74 -38.83 0.02
N ARG A 4 -54.68 -37.90 0.26
CA ARG A 4 -54.42 -36.45 0.35
C ARG A 4 -53.45 -36.06 1.47
N LYS A 5 -53.50 -36.73 2.62
CA LYS A 5 -52.60 -36.48 3.75
C LYS A 5 -51.19 -37.00 3.48
N GLN A 6 -51.06 -38.10 2.73
CA GLN A 6 -49.75 -38.64 2.32
C GLN A 6 -49.04 -37.72 1.33
N ILE A 7 -49.77 -37.16 0.35
CA ILE A 7 -49.22 -36.16 -0.58
C ILE A 7 -48.70 -34.93 0.17
N GLY A 8 -49.51 -34.38 1.09
CA GLY A 8 -49.10 -33.22 1.89
C GLY A 8 -47.84 -33.50 2.74
N LEU A 9 -47.73 -34.70 3.32
CA LEU A 9 -46.57 -35.10 4.11
C LEU A 9 -45.30 -35.22 3.26
N VAL A 10 -45.41 -35.82 2.07
CA VAL A 10 -44.29 -35.97 1.13
C VAL A 10 -43.83 -34.60 0.62
N SER A 11 -44.76 -33.72 0.24
CA SER A 11 -44.44 -32.36 -0.19
C SER A 11 -43.75 -31.56 0.91
N PHE A 12 -44.20 -31.69 2.16
CA PHE A 12 -43.56 -31.04 3.32
C PHE A 12 -42.12 -31.55 3.53
N PHE A 13 -41.91 -32.86 3.49
CA PHE A 13 -40.58 -33.45 3.61
C PHE A 13 -39.64 -33.02 2.48
N MET A 14 -40.17 -32.90 1.26
CA MET A 14 -39.40 -32.46 0.10
C MET A 14 -38.98 -30.98 0.23
N LEU A 15 -39.87 -30.12 0.75
CA LEU A 15 -39.58 -28.70 1.02
C LEU A 15 -38.53 -28.51 2.12
N VAL A 16 -38.63 -29.28 3.21
CA VAL A 16 -37.62 -29.28 4.28
C VAL A 16 -36.27 -29.77 3.76
N SER A 17 -36.25 -30.78 2.90
CA SER A 17 -35.01 -31.31 2.32
C SER A 17 -34.30 -30.28 1.44
N ILE A 18 -35.06 -29.51 0.64
CA ILE A 18 -34.49 -28.46 -0.24
C ILE A 18 -33.87 -27.31 0.58
N SER A 19 -34.43 -27.00 1.75
CA SER A 19 -33.96 -25.91 2.62
C SER A 19 -32.70 -26.27 3.44
N LEU A 20 -32.29 -27.54 3.46
CA LEU A 20 -31.04 -27.99 4.11
C LEU A 20 -29.80 -27.82 3.21
N PHE A 21 -29.98 -27.58 1.90
CA PHE A 21 -28.87 -27.36 1.00
C PHE A 21 -28.40 -25.90 1.08
N LYS A 22 -27.20 -25.68 1.64
CA LYS A 22 -26.53 -24.38 1.51
C LYS A 22 -25.98 -24.23 0.10
N ALA A 23 -26.55 -23.29 -0.66
CA ALA A 23 -25.98 -22.88 -1.93
C ALA A 23 -24.67 -22.13 -1.68
N SER A 24 -23.55 -22.67 -2.15
CA SER A 24 -22.26 -21.98 -2.19
C SER A 24 -22.07 -21.47 -3.61
N ALA A 25 -22.44 -20.22 -3.86
CA ALA A 25 -22.14 -19.53 -5.11
C ALA A 25 -21.19 -18.38 -4.80
N GLN A 26 -20.18 -18.20 -5.66
CA GLN A 26 -19.17 -17.12 -5.61
C GLN A 26 -18.07 -17.30 -4.55
N GLN A 27 -17.39 -18.44 -4.52
CA GLN A 27 -16.00 -18.46 -4.03
C GLN A 27 -15.10 -17.90 -5.14
N GLY A 28 -15.01 -16.58 -5.23
CA GLY A 28 -13.97 -15.95 -6.01
C GLY A 28 -12.63 -16.11 -5.30
N ASP A 29 -11.57 -16.46 -6.03
CA ASP A 29 -10.21 -16.32 -5.51
C ASP A 29 -9.92 -14.84 -5.30
N TYR A 30 -10.14 -14.36 -4.08
CA TYR A 30 -9.84 -12.98 -3.73
C TYR A 30 -8.34 -12.87 -3.42
N TYR A 31 -7.64 -12.04 -4.18
CA TYR A 31 -6.23 -11.74 -3.92
C TYR A 31 -6.12 -11.00 -2.58
N THR A 32 -5.82 -11.73 -1.50
CA THR A 32 -6.02 -11.21 -0.15
C THR A 32 -4.93 -10.24 0.32
N GLY A 33 -3.75 -10.27 -0.30
CA GLY A 33 -2.69 -9.32 -0.01
C GLY A 33 -1.39 -9.59 -0.75
N GLU A 34 -0.50 -8.59 -0.69
CA GLU A 34 0.73 -8.51 -1.48
C GLU A 34 1.86 -7.91 -0.63
N ILE A 35 3.06 -8.45 -0.78
CA ILE A 35 4.30 -7.82 -0.31
C ILE A 35 4.94 -7.14 -1.51
N GLY A 36 5.33 -5.87 -1.34
CA GLY A 36 5.99 -5.11 -2.38
C GLY A 36 7.24 -4.40 -1.88
N ILE A 37 8.15 -4.16 -2.81
CA ILE A 37 9.35 -3.34 -2.61
C ILE A 37 9.31 -2.16 -3.57
N GLY A 38 9.89 -1.03 -3.15
CA GLY A 38 10.11 0.16 -3.95
C GLY A 38 11.58 0.53 -3.90
N LEU A 39 12.13 0.96 -5.03
CA LEU A 39 13.47 1.53 -5.14
C LEU A 39 13.35 2.85 -5.89
N GLY A 40 14.11 3.85 -5.48
CA GLY A 40 14.04 5.18 -6.07
C GLY A 40 15.12 6.09 -5.56
N ALA A 41 14.85 7.39 -5.65
CA ALA A 41 15.72 8.42 -5.15
C ALA A 41 14.98 9.47 -4.33
N ALA A 42 15.65 9.99 -3.32
CA ALA A 42 15.24 11.12 -2.52
C ALA A 42 16.13 12.33 -2.81
N HIS A 43 15.56 13.53 -2.75
CA HIS A 43 16.30 14.77 -2.94
C HIS A 43 15.89 15.77 -1.86
N TYR A 44 16.85 16.55 -1.37
CA TYR A 44 16.60 17.58 -0.36
C TYR A 44 16.26 18.92 -0.99
N PHE A 45 15.11 19.46 -0.60
CA PHE A 45 14.70 20.83 -0.85
C PHE A 45 14.59 21.57 0.47
N GLY A 46 15.26 22.71 0.60
CA GLY A 46 15.29 23.45 1.85
C GLY A 46 16.36 24.53 1.87
N ASP A 47 16.88 24.83 3.06
CA ASP A 47 17.74 25.98 3.32
C ASP A 47 19.09 25.92 2.58
N LEU A 48 19.68 24.73 2.46
CA LEU A 48 20.90 24.48 1.67
C LEU A 48 20.64 24.36 0.17
N ASN A 49 19.42 24.01 -0.25
CA ASN A 49 19.01 23.93 -1.65
C ASN A 49 17.88 24.93 -1.96
N SER A 50 18.17 26.22 -1.78
CA SER A 50 17.16 27.28 -1.86
C SER A 50 16.63 27.56 -3.27
N THR A 51 17.29 27.02 -4.31
CA THR A 51 16.91 27.18 -5.72
C THR A 51 16.25 25.93 -6.30
N THR A 52 15.93 24.95 -5.45
CA THR A 52 15.25 23.70 -5.83
C THR A 52 15.92 22.93 -6.97
N GLN A 53 17.26 22.92 -7.00
CA GLN A 53 18.00 22.21 -8.04
C GLN A 53 17.95 20.69 -7.82
N LEU A 54 17.73 19.93 -8.89
CA LEU A 54 17.70 18.45 -8.89
C LEU A 54 19.07 17.83 -9.24
N ASN A 55 20.11 18.24 -8.54
CA ASN A 55 21.51 17.90 -8.88
C ASN A 55 22.17 16.82 -7.98
N ARG A 56 21.49 16.38 -6.91
CA ARG A 56 22.00 15.45 -5.88
C ARG A 56 20.93 14.49 -5.35
N PRO A 57 20.23 13.75 -6.22
CA PRO A 57 19.39 12.66 -5.77
C PRO A 57 20.25 11.61 -5.08
N LYS A 58 19.70 11.03 -4.01
CA LYS A 58 20.31 9.97 -3.22
C LYS A 58 19.37 8.77 -3.16
N PRO A 59 19.86 7.55 -2.88
CA PRO A 59 19.03 6.36 -2.90
C PRO A 59 17.88 6.42 -1.89
N ALA A 60 16.75 5.85 -2.28
CA ALA A 60 15.60 5.59 -1.42
C ALA A 60 15.04 4.18 -1.70
N ALA A 61 14.49 3.54 -0.68
CA ALA A 61 13.89 2.23 -0.78
C ALA A 61 12.69 2.11 0.17
N THR A 62 11.70 1.31 -0.19
CA THR A 62 10.49 1.08 0.62
C THR A 62 10.15 -0.39 0.62
N LEU A 63 9.73 -0.92 1.78
CA LEU A 63 9.12 -2.24 1.91
C LEU A 63 7.69 -2.03 2.40
N PHE A 64 6.71 -2.72 1.81
CA PHE A 64 5.33 -2.58 2.21
C PHE A 64 4.52 -3.86 2.08
N TYR A 65 3.47 -3.96 2.88
CA TYR A 65 2.42 -4.96 2.76
C TYR A 65 1.09 -4.28 2.47
N ARG A 66 0.35 -4.81 1.50
CA ARG A 66 -0.99 -4.37 1.14
C ARG A 66 -1.98 -5.49 1.40
N LYS A 67 -3.01 -5.23 2.20
CA LYS A 67 -4.15 -6.11 2.44
C LYS A 67 -5.35 -5.62 1.63
N ASN A 68 -5.95 -6.48 0.81
CA ASN A 68 -7.16 -6.15 0.07
C ASN A 68 -8.39 -6.64 0.86
N TRP A 69 -9.36 -5.75 1.08
CA TRP A 69 -10.65 -6.01 1.75
C TRP A 69 -11.74 -6.24 0.69
N GLY A 70 -11.49 -7.18 -0.21
CA GLY A 70 -12.31 -7.41 -1.40
C GLY A 70 -11.68 -6.80 -2.66
N GLN A 71 -12.51 -6.48 -3.65
CA GLN A 71 -12.05 -6.07 -4.98
C GLN A 71 -11.77 -4.56 -5.11
N TYR A 72 -12.24 -3.74 -4.16
CA TYR A 72 -12.27 -2.28 -4.33
C TYR A 72 -11.46 -1.51 -3.29
N ILE A 73 -11.25 -2.06 -2.10
CA ILE A 73 -10.62 -1.35 -0.97
C ILE A 73 -9.43 -2.14 -0.47
N ALA A 74 -8.34 -1.44 -0.17
CA ALA A 74 -7.14 -2.03 0.40
C ALA A 74 -6.51 -1.10 1.43
N THR A 75 -5.87 -1.68 2.43
CA THR A 75 -5.01 -0.97 3.39
C THR A 75 -3.57 -1.35 3.13
N ARG A 76 -2.67 -0.37 3.12
CA ARG A 76 -1.23 -0.58 2.96
C ARG A 76 -0.50 -0.04 4.18
N VAL A 77 0.43 -0.82 4.69
CA VAL A 77 1.43 -0.40 5.68
C VAL A 77 2.81 -0.63 5.10
N GLY A 78 3.73 0.28 5.35
CA GLY A 78 5.10 0.15 4.85
C GLY A 78 6.08 0.90 5.71
N VAL A 79 7.35 0.61 5.47
CA VAL A 79 8.49 1.33 6.00
C VAL A 79 9.35 1.75 4.82
N SER A 80 9.72 3.01 4.80
CA SER A 80 10.53 3.67 3.80
C SER A 80 11.84 4.14 4.42
N PHE A 81 12.91 4.01 3.63
CA PHE A 81 14.23 4.52 3.91
C PHE A 81 14.60 5.49 2.81
N ALA A 82 15.13 6.65 3.18
CA ALA A 82 15.70 7.59 2.24
C ALA A 82 17.01 8.14 2.81
N GLN A 83 18.04 8.16 1.97
CA GLN A 83 19.20 8.97 2.27
C GLN A 83 18.99 10.36 1.68
N ILE A 84 19.19 11.40 2.48
CA ILE A 84 19.12 12.80 2.03
C ILE A 84 20.43 13.52 2.36
N GLY A 85 20.67 14.63 1.67
CA GLY A 85 21.83 15.46 1.97
C GLY A 85 22.07 16.49 0.88
N TYR A 86 22.71 17.57 1.30
CA TYR A 86 23.09 18.66 0.42
C TYR A 86 24.31 19.38 1.00
N ALA A 87 24.93 20.23 0.19
CA ALA A 87 26.04 21.06 0.62
C ALA A 87 26.01 22.42 -0.08
N ASP A 88 26.37 23.46 0.66
CA ASP A 88 26.45 24.84 0.18
C ASP A 88 27.39 25.00 -1.01
N ARG A 89 28.45 24.18 -1.08
CA ARG A 89 29.40 24.17 -2.21
C ARG A 89 28.75 23.90 -3.57
N TYR A 90 27.49 23.43 -3.59
CA TYR A 90 26.73 23.21 -4.82
C TYR A 90 25.90 24.44 -5.22
N ASN A 91 25.75 25.44 -4.35
CA ASN A 91 25.02 26.66 -4.66
C ASN A 91 25.94 27.73 -5.27
N THR A 92 26.23 27.59 -6.56
CA THR A 92 27.11 28.53 -7.30
C THR A 92 26.52 29.92 -7.50
N HIS A 93 25.24 30.13 -7.18
CA HIS A 93 24.52 31.39 -7.38
C HIS A 93 24.37 32.20 -6.08
N ASN A 94 24.81 31.66 -4.95
CA ASN A 94 24.69 32.29 -3.65
C ASN A 94 26.03 32.29 -2.91
N GLU A 95 26.75 33.42 -2.99
CA GLU A 95 28.05 33.59 -2.35
C GLU A 95 28.00 33.45 -0.82
N ILE A 96 26.89 33.84 -0.18
CA ILE A 96 26.73 33.75 1.27
C ILE A 96 26.70 32.27 1.68
N GLN A 97 25.94 31.45 0.97
CA GLN A 97 25.90 30.00 1.22
C GLN A 97 27.28 29.38 0.97
N LEU A 98 27.95 29.71 -0.14
CA LEU A 98 29.30 29.22 -0.42
C LEU A 98 30.30 29.54 0.71
N LYS A 99 30.26 30.76 1.26
CA LYS A 99 31.11 31.17 2.39
C LYS A 99 30.76 30.44 3.68
N ARG A 100 29.49 30.09 3.87
CA ARG A 100 29.00 29.34 5.05
C ARG A 100 29.48 27.88 5.05
N ASN A 101 29.63 27.29 3.86
CA ASN A 101 30.23 25.96 3.64
C ASN A 101 29.60 24.84 4.50
N LEU A 102 28.27 24.85 4.68
CA LEU A 102 27.57 23.77 5.37
C LEU A 102 27.36 22.57 4.46
N SER A 103 27.30 21.40 5.08
CA SER A 103 26.90 20.17 4.42
C SER A 103 26.27 19.22 5.40
N PHE A 104 25.41 18.35 4.91
CA PHE A 104 24.84 17.26 5.71
C PHE A 104 24.59 16.01 4.89
N ASN A 105 24.51 14.90 5.61
CA ASN A 105 24.12 13.61 5.10
C ASN A 105 23.35 12.88 6.19
N SER A 106 22.07 12.61 5.94
CA SER A 106 21.18 12.02 6.93
C SER A 106 20.37 10.88 6.34
N ASN A 107 20.08 9.91 7.19
CA ASN A 107 19.18 8.81 6.91
C ASN A 107 17.82 9.12 7.52
N VAL A 108 16.76 9.02 6.71
CA VAL A 108 15.37 9.22 7.12
C VAL A 108 14.63 7.90 6.99
N TRP A 109 13.80 7.61 7.99
CA TRP A 109 12.91 6.46 8.02
C TRP A 109 11.48 6.95 8.23
N GLU A 110 10.54 6.41 7.44
CA GLU A 110 9.11 6.76 7.41
C GLU A 110 8.23 5.50 7.39
#